data_AF-A0A238BNK9-F1
#
_entry.id   AF-A0A238BNK9-F1
#
_cell.length_a   1.000
_cell.length_b   1.000
_cell.length_c   1.000
_cell.angle_alpha   90.00
_cell.angle_beta   90.00
_cell.angle_gamma   90.00
#
_symmetry.space_group_name_H-M   'P 1'
#
loop_
_entity.id
_entity.type
_entity.pdbx_description
1 polymer ?
#
loop_
_entity_poly.entity_id
_entity_poly.type
_entity_poly.pdbx_seq_one_letter_code
_entity_poly.pdbx_strand_id
1 'polypeptide(L)'
;MRTGNTRKRSIPSVDTADKMGLRTTPTIDEIWGDMEVGLKEVYARQTMMPARYMQLYSRVYTFCTSVAYNSDSQRSGSRNRSSRIPRGSNPGSIGAEFVGLDLYNHLKHFFQNYVENVYQKGSDLSGEDILTYFTTQWDSYRFSSKVVGGIFSYLNRHWIKRELDEGNEDIYEIYVLAIVTWKEFLFIHMRDSVTSAVLKLIERERNGEKISTKLISGVIQCYVELGVNESDTTAGQASSSANHADRLPKLRVYRDYFEKRFIADTESYFANEAAEFIAANSVTEYMKKVEIRLKEEKERCDLYLHESTQDLLAKTLEKVLITKQLDLFQNEFGNLLESNKDITERYKQHLASKNMNLGLDFSIMVLGSGVWPFSQSPIFDIPVQLTKCMESFNKFYQTQHTGRKLTWLLAQCRGELSAHGFQRKYTFTISWVKFVRFTNCAKLSCC
;
A
#
# COMPACT_ATOMS: atom_id res chain seq x y z
N MET A 1 62.90 11.04 -29.17
CA MET A 1 62.42 11.64 -27.91
C MET A 1 61.73 10.55 -27.09
N ARG A 2 62.43 10.04 -26.07
CA ARG A 2 61.95 9.01 -25.15
C ARG A 2 62.55 9.37 -23.79
N THR A 3 61.73 9.76 -22.82
CA THR A 3 62.17 9.96 -21.43
C THR A 3 61.04 9.51 -20.50
N GLY A 4 61.12 8.25 -20.07
CA GLY A 4 60.48 7.80 -18.85
C GLY A 4 61.37 8.19 -17.67
N ASN A 5 60.79 8.73 -16.61
CA ASN A 5 61.53 9.00 -15.38
C ASN A 5 60.74 8.46 -14.19
N THR A 6 61.14 7.27 -13.74
CA THR A 6 60.81 6.65 -12.46
C THR A 6 61.48 7.43 -11.35
N ARG A 7 60.71 8.16 -10.53
CA ARG A 7 61.21 8.77 -9.29
C ARG A 7 60.70 8.00 -8.09
N LYS A 8 61.53 7.05 -7.63
CA LYS A 8 61.48 6.48 -6.27
C LYS A 8 61.52 7.63 -5.27
N ARG A 9 60.53 7.75 -4.40
CA ARG A 9 60.60 8.61 -3.21
C ARG A 9 60.93 7.74 -2.00
N SER A 10 62.16 7.93 -1.55
CA SER A 10 62.76 7.33 -0.37
C SER A 10 62.00 7.73 0.90
N ILE A 11 61.72 6.75 1.76
CA ILE A 11 61.24 6.95 3.13
C ILE A 11 62.49 7.09 4.01
N PRO A 12 62.60 8.10 4.89
CA PRO A 12 63.75 8.23 5.77
C PRO A 12 63.69 7.15 6.86
N SER A 13 64.80 6.45 7.03
CA SER A 13 65.10 5.58 8.15
C SER A 13 65.25 6.42 9.42
N VAL A 14 64.36 6.22 10.39
CA VAL A 14 64.60 6.59 11.78
C VAL A 14 64.68 5.31 12.58
N ASP A 15 65.92 4.94 12.90
CA ASP A 15 66.24 3.97 13.93
C ASP A 15 65.61 4.40 15.26
N THR A 16 64.68 3.61 15.77
CA THR A 16 64.40 3.49 17.21
C THR A 16 63.87 2.09 17.47
N ALA A 17 64.81 1.15 17.59
CA ALA A 17 64.60 -0.02 18.41
C ALA A 17 64.50 0.45 19.87
N ASP A 18 63.32 0.36 20.46
CA ASP A 18 63.10 -0.13 21.83
C ASP A 18 61.71 0.28 22.35
N LYS A 19 60.84 -0.72 22.49
CA LYS A 19 60.02 -1.04 23.66
C LYS A 19 58.88 -1.96 23.22
N MET A 20 59.18 -3.25 23.27
CA MET A 20 58.19 -4.32 23.32
C MET A 20 57.47 -4.20 24.68
N GLY A 21 56.54 -3.25 24.79
CA GLY A 21 55.61 -3.14 25.91
C GLY A 21 54.35 -3.93 25.58
N LEU A 22 53.96 -4.83 26.49
CA LEU A 22 52.73 -5.60 26.42
C LEU A 22 51.57 -4.72 25.94
N ARG A 23 51.02 -4.99 24.76
CA ARG A 23 49.67 -4.51 24.42
C ARG A 23 48.71 -5.39 25.22
N THR A 24 48.36 -4.94 26.42
CA THR A 24 47.22 -5.46 27.17
C THR A 24 46.02 -5.49 26.22
N THR A 25 45.47 -6.68 25.99
CA THR A 25 44.21 -6.83 25.27
C THR A 25 43.16 -6.05 26.06
N PRO A 26 42.57 -4.98 25.50
CA PRO A 26 41.54 -4.25 26.20
C PRO A 26 40.39 -5.20 26.53
N THR A 27 39.88 -5.12 27.76
CA THR A 27 38.77 -5.98 28.22
C THR A 27 37.50 -5.64 27.44
N ILE A 28 36.56 -6.59 27.36
CA ILE A 28 35.30 -6.39 26.65
C ILE A 28 34.55 -5.15 27.15
N ASP A 29 34.57 -4.88 28.45
CA ASP A 29 33.93 -3.72 29.07
C ASP A 29 34.57 -2.38 28.67
N GLU A 30 35.90 -2.35 28.48
CA GLU A 30 36.61 -1.13 28.05
C GLU A 30 36.35 -0.80 26.58
N ILE A 31 36.25 -1.81 25.72
CA ILE A 31 35.93 -1.64 24.30
C ILE A 31 34.45 -1.31 24.14
N TRP A 32 33.59 -2.01 24.88
CA TRP A 32 32.16 -1.78 24.87
C TRP A 32 31.82 -0.39 25.40
N GLY A 33 32.51 0.12 26.41
CA GLY A 33 32.26 1.47 26.96
C GLY A 33 32.37 2.59 25.92
N ASP A 34 33.45 2.63 25.12
CA ASP A 34 33.58 3.62 24.05
C ASP A 34 32.63 3.33 22.87
N MET A 35 32.37 2.05 22.57
CA MET A 35 31.40 1.68 21.55
C MET A 35 29.99 2.10 21.93
N GLU A 36 29.56 1.91 23.17
CA GLU A 36 28.24 2.29 23.67
C GLU A 36 28.03 3.80 23.57
N VAL A 37 29.06 4.60 23.88
CA VAL A 37 29.03 6.05 23.65
C VAL A 37 28.85 6.37 22.16
N GLY A 38 29.63 5.74 21.29
CA GLY A 38 29.48 5.88 19.84
C GLY A 38 28.11 5.47 19.33
N LEU A 39 27.50 4.42 19.90
CA LEU A 39 26.14 3.98 19.56
C LEU A 39 25.09 4.98 20.04
N LYS A 40 25.24 5.52 21.26
CA LYS A 40 24.36 6.59 21.76
C LYS A 40 24.42 7.84 20.89
N GLU A 41 25.61 8.23 20.39
CA GLU A 41 25.76 9.34 19.44
C GLU A 41 24.98 9.08 18.13
N VAL A 42 25.08 7.86 17.59
CA VAL A 42 24.36 7.45 16.36
C VAL A 42 22.83 7.45 16.57
N TYR A 43 22.36 6.94 17.70
CA TYR A 43 20.92 6.92 18.03
C TYR A 43 20.37 8.28 18.48
N ALA A 44 21.24 9.22 18.86
CA ALA A 44 20.89 10.63 19.07
C ALA A 44 20.88 11.46 17.76
N ARG A 45 21.10 10.83 16.60
CA ARG A 45 21.25 11.48 15.28
C ARG A 45 22.32 12.57 15.23
N GLN A 46 23.37 12.46 16.04
CA GLN A 46 24.50 13.37 15.95
C GLN A 46 25.31 13.06 14.68
N THR A 47 25.79 14.10 13.98
CA THR A 47 26.61 13.91 12.79
C THR A 47 27.96 13.35 13.18
N MET A 48 28.23 12.10 12.80
CA MET A 48 29.50 11.45 13.08
C MET A 48 30.52 11.78 11.98
N MET A 49 31.70 12.25 12.38
CA MET A 49 32.82 12.45 11.44
C MET A 49 33.31 11.10 10.89
N PRO A 50 33.71 11.00 9.61
CA PRO A 50 34.21 9.75 9.02
C PRO A 50 35.37 9.12 9.80
N ALA A 51 36.21 9.93 10.44
CA ALA A 51 37.29 9.46 11.31
C ALA A 51 36.77 8.70 12.54
N ARG A 52 35.69 9.17 13.18
CA ARG A 52 35.08 8.52 14.35
C ARG A 52 34.38 7.22 13.94
N TYR A 53 33.69 7.21 12.80
CA TYR A 53 33.09 5.99 12.24
C TYR A 53 34.17 4.92 11.96
N MET A 54 35.28 5.32 11.34
CA MET A 54 36.41 4.42 11.06
C MET A 54 37.09 3.92 12.35
N GLN A 55 37.15 4.74 13.41
CA GLN A 55 37.65 4.31 14.72
C GLN A 55 36.75 3.23 15.34
N LEU A 56 35.43 3.42 15.34
CA LEU A 56 34.48 2.44 15.85
C LEU A 56 34.55 1.12 15.07
N TYR A 57 34.55 1.20 13.72
CA TYR A 57 34.74 0.03 12.87
C TYR A 57 36.07 -0.71 13.15
N SER A 58 37.17 0.04 13.24
CA SER A 58 38.50 -0.53 13.49
C SER A 58 38.59 -1.16 14.88
N ARG A 59 37.87 -0.64 15.88
CA ARG A 59 37.76 -1.25 17.22
C ARG A 59 37.02 -2.58 17.18
N VAL A 60 35.85 -2.63 16.51
CA VAL A 60 35.13 -3.89 16.30
C VAL A 60 36.00 -4.91 15.57
N TYR A 61 36.67 -4.49 14.49
CA TYR A 61 37.61 -5.33 13.76
C TYR A 61 38.76 -5.84 14.63
N THR A 62 39.41 -4.94 15.39
CA THR A 62 40.54 -5.29 16.26
C THR A 62 40.11 -6.24 17.35
N PHE A 63 38.92 -6.05 17.93
CA PHE A 63 38.37 -6.96 18.95
C PHE A 63 38.05 -8.34 18.38
N CYS A 64 37.42 -8.40 17.20
CA CYS A 64 37.12 -9.67 16.53
C CYS A 64 38.40 -10.42 16.08
N THR A 65 39.51 -9.70 15.85
CA THR A 65 40.77 -10.28 15.34
C THR A 65 41.86 -10.48 16.40
N SER A 66 41.81 -9.79 17.54
CA SER A 66 42.84 -9.87 18.60
C SER A 66 42.85 -11.23 19.31
N VAL A 67 41.70 -11.88 19.43
CA VAL A 67 41.59 -13.21 20.06
C VAL A 67 42.03 -14.34 19.12
N ALA A 68 41.95 -14.13 17.79
CA ALA A 68 42.56 -15.06 16.83
C ALA A 68 44.08 -15.17 17.02
N TYR A 69 44.74 -14.06 17.39
CA TYR A 69 46.20 -13.99 17.58
C TYR A 69 46.68 -14.65 18.90
N ASN A 70 45.86 -14.62 19.96
CA ASN A 70 46.21 -15.21 21.25
C ASN A 70 46.12 -16.74 21.29
N SER A 71 45.44 -17.36 20.33
CA SER A 71 45.41 -18.83 20.22
C SER A 71 46.76 -19.44 19.79
N ASP A 72 47.65 -18.62 19.18
CA ASP A 72 48.94 -19.07 18.66
C ASP A 72 50.12 -18.77 19.59
N SER A 73 49.95 -17.87 20.58
CA SER A 73 51.01 -17.44 21.51
C SER A 73 51.11 -18.26 22.81
N GLN A 74 50.18 -19.20 23.06
CA GLN A 74 50.22 -20.11 24.22
C GLN A 74 50.76 -21.53 23.90
N ARG A 75 51.46 -21.73 22.78
CA ARG A 75 52.22 -22.96 22.52
C ARG A 75 53.69 -22.83 22.90
N SER A 76 53.96 -22.68 24.19
CA SER A 76 55.21 -23.17 24.79
C SER A 76 55.00 -23.42 26.29
N GLY A 77 54.74 -24.68 26.65
CA GLY A 77 54.72 -25.09 28.06
C GLY A 77 53.80 -26.26 28.38
N SER A 78 54.39 -27.44 28.48
CA SER A 78 53.91 -28.62 29.24
C SER A 78 52.94 -29.61 28.59
N ARG A 79 53.48 -30.80 28.34
CA ARG A 79 52.79 -32.06 28.02
C ARG A 79 52.13 -32.64 29.28
N ASN A 80 50.83 -32.91 29.23
CA ASN A 80 50.17 -34.19 29.60
C ASN A 80 48.71 -33.97 30.03
N ARG A 81 47.75 -34.44 29.21
CA ARG A 81 46.73 -35.42 29.62
C ARG A 81 45.84 -35.79 28.43
N SER A 82 45.61 -37.08 28.31
CA SER A 82 44.80 -37.73 27.29
C SER A 82 43.31 -37.65 27.66
N SER A 83 42.47 -37.09 26.79
CA SER A 83 41.08 -37.54 26.62
C SER A 83 40.59 -37.16 25.22
N ARG A 84 39.89 -38.10 24.56
CA ARG A 84 39.47 -38.08 23.15
C ARG A 84 38.45 -36.97 22.86
N ILE A 85 38.73 -36.11 21.88
CA ILE A 85 37.75 -35.24 21.20
C ILE A 85 37.76 -35.60 19.69
N PRO A 86 36.60 -35.66 19.00
CA PRO A 86 36.51 -36.00 17.58
C PRO A 86 37.22 -34.97 16.70
N ARG A 87 37.95 -35.45 15.70
CA ARG A 87 38.67 -34.62 14.71
C ARG A 87 37.66 -33.94 13.80
N GLY A 88 37.60 -32.61 13.86
CA GLY A 88 36.82 -31.80 12.93
C GLY A 88 36.82 -30.28 13.19
N SER A 89 37.12 -29.82 14.41
CA SER A 89 37.09 -28.39 14.75
C SER A 89 38.50 -27.78 14.87
N ASN A 90 38.69 -26.65 14.18
CA ASN A 90 39.91 -25.86 14.22
C ASN A 90 40.01 -25.17 15.61
N PRO A 91 41.06 -25.37 16.42
CA PRO A 91 41.13 -24.85 17.79
C PRO A 91 41.09 -23.31 17.91
N GLY A 92 41.42 -22.60 16.82
CA GLY A 92 41.31 -21.13 16.74
C GLY A 92 39.87 -20.62 16.59
N SER A 93 38.89 -21.51 16.36
CA SER A 93 37.46 -21.12 16.21
C SER A 93 36.80 -20.82 17.56
N ILE A 94 37.16 -21.57 18.60
CA ILE A 94 36.49 -21.55 19.91
C ILE A 94 36.66 -20.18 20.61
N GLY A 95 37.84 -19.57 20.54
CA GLY A 95 38.09 -18.26 21.16
C GLY A 95 37.40 -17.10 20.44
N ALA A 96 37.26 -17.16 19.12
CA ALA A 96 36.56 -16.15 18.33
C ALA A 96 35.03 -16.27 18.41
N GLU A 97 34.52 -17.46 18.74
CA GLU A 97 33.10 -17.77 18.95
C GLU A 97 32.53 -17.05 20.18
N PHE A 98 33.19 -17.17 21.35
CA PHE A 98 32.77 -16.49 22.58
C PHE A 98 32.79 -14.96 22.45
N VAL A 99 33.80 -14.40 21.77
CA VAL A 99 33.98 -12.96 21.61
C VAL A 99 32.89 -12.35 20.73
N GLY A 100 32.53 -13.04 19.63
CA GLY A 100 31.45 -12.61 18.75
C GLY A 100 30.09 -12.68 19.44
N LEU A 101 29.85 -13.75 20.20
CA LEU A 101 28.62 -13.95 20.96
C LEU A 101 28.44 -12.90 22.06
N ASP A 102 29.51 -12.60 22.81
CA ASP A 102 29.45 -11.60 23.87
C ASP A 102 29.16 -10.21 23.28
N LEU A 103 29.82 -9.81 22.19
CA LEU A 103 29.57 -8.53 21.53
C LEU A 103 28.14 -8.44 20.98
N TYR A 104 27.62 -9.54 20.44
CA TYR A 104 26.25 -9.65 19.96
C TYR A 104 25.24 -9.50 21.09
N ASN A 105 25.46 -10.14 22.24
CA ASN A 105 24.59 -10.04 23.41
C ASN A 105 24.58 -8.63 24.01
N HIS A 106 25.73 -7.98 24.09
CA HIS A 106 25.81 -6.58 24.53
C HIS A 106 25.02 -5.65 23.59
N LEU A 107 25.11 -5.87 22.27
CA LEU A 107 24.35 -5.11 21.29
C LEU A 107 22.84 -5.38 21.37
N LYS A 108 22.45 -6.63 21.59
CA LYS A 108 21.06 -7.03 21.83
C LYS A 108 20.49 -6.31 23.05
N HIS A 109 21.21 -6.31 24.18
CA HIS A 109 20.80 -5.59 25.38
C HIS A 109 20.72 -4.08 25.17
N PHE A 110 21.65 -3.50 24.40
CA PHE A 110 21.59 -2.08 24.05
C PHE A 110 20.32 -1.74 23.25
N PHE A 111 19.98 -2.54 22.23
CA PHE A 111 18.74 -2.33 21.47
C PHE A 111 17.50 -2.49 22.35
N GLN A 112 17.45 -3.51 23.20
CA GLN A 112 16.33 -3.72 24.13
C GLN A 112 16.13 -2.51 25.05
N ASN A 113 17.20 -2.07 25.73
CA ASN A 113 17.14 -0.92 26.64
C ASN A 113 16.74 0.38 25.92
N TYR A 114 17.21 0.58 24.69
CA TYR A 114 16.84 1.74 23.89
C TYR A 114 15.35 1.71 23.52
N VAL A 115 14.87 0.59 22.98
CA VAL A 115 13.47 0.43 22.54
C VAL A 115 12.51 0.52 23.73
N GLU A 116 12.85 -0.06 24.87
CA GLU A 116 12.09 0.06 26.11
C GLU A 116 11.99 1.53 26.55
N ASN A 117 13.09 2.28 26.51
CA ASN A 117 13.08 3.71 26.85
C ASN A 117 12.17 4.53 25.91
N VAL A 118 12.17 4.19 24.61
CA VAL A 118 11.27 4.79 23.62
C VAL A 118 9.81 4.43 23.93
N TYR A 119 9.51 3.18 24.26
CA TYR A 119 8.17 2.77 24.65
C TYR A 119 7.66 3.54 25.88
N GLN A 120 8.46 3.61 26.95
CA GLN A 120 8.11 4.33 28.19
C GLN A 120 7.85 5.82 27.97
N LYS A 121 8.56 6.46 27.03
CA LYS A 121 8.32 7.87 26.67
C LYS A 121 7.07 8.09 25.81
N GLY A 122 6.61 7.04 25.12
CA GLY A 122 5.47 7.09 24.21
C GLY A 122 4.17 6.54 24.80
N SER A 123 4.18 5.94 25.98
CA SER A 123 3.03 5.23 26.57
C SER A 123 1.81 6.12 26.79
N ASP A 124 2.04 7.39 27.13
CA ASP A 124 0.99 8.33 27.52
C ASP A 124 0.46 9.16 26.34
N LEU A 125 1.07 9.03 25.16
CA LEU A 125 0.68 9.76 23.95
C LEU A 125 -0.55 9.12 23.31
N SER A 126 -1.42 9.96 22.73
CA SER A 126 -2.65 9.51 22.06
C SER A 126 -2.95 10.31 20.79
N GLY A 127 -3.84 9.79 19.94
CA GLY A 127 -4.30 10.49 18.73
C GLY A 127 -3.22 10.70 17.67
N GLU A 128 -3.03 11.94 17.21
CA GLU A 128 -2.03 12.27 16.18
C GLU A 128 -0.61 12.37 16.75
N ASP A 129 -0.49 12.67 18.05
CA ASP A 129 0.80 12.79 18.74
C ASP A 129 1.51 11.44 18.83
N ILE A 130 0.77 10.35 19.11
CA ILE A 130 1.35 9.00 19.12
C ILE A 130 1.83 8.59 17.71
N LEU A 131 1.13 9.01 16.65
CA LEU A 131 1.55 8.70 15.28
C LEU A 131 2.80 9.48 14.89
N THR A 132 2.86 10.77 15.23
CA THR A 132 4.02 11.62 14.97
C THR A 132 5.24 11.11 15.74
N TYR A 133 5.06 10.75 17.01
CA TYR A 133 6.09 10.14 17.83
C TYR A 133 6.56 8.80 17.24
N PHE A 134 5.64 7.87 16.99
CA PHE A 134 5.95 6.54 16.48
C PHE A 134 6.71 6.58 15.15
N THR A 135 6.23 7.37 14.18
CA THR A 135 6.88 7.51 12.87
C THR A 135 8.27 8.15 12.97
N THR A 136 8.41 9.20 13.77
CA THR A 136 9.70 9.87 13.96
C THR A 136 10.72 8.95 14.63
N GLN A 137 10.29 8.23 15.68
CA GLN A 137 11.16 7.29 16.38
C GLN A 137 11.51 6.09 15.50
N TRP A 138 10.55 5.55 14.74
CA TRP A 138 10.79 4.48 13.78
C TRP A 138 11.82 4.88 12.73
N ASP A 139 11.65 6.04 12.08
CA ASP A 139 12.59 6.51 11.07
C ASP A 139 13.99 6.72 11.65
N SER A 140 14.07 7.22 12.89
CA SER A 140 15.33 7.41 13.61
C SER A 140 16.00 6.08 13.89
N TYR A 141 15.27 5.18 14.51
CA TYR A 141 15.75 3.86 14.88
C TYR A 141 16.19 3.07 13.66
N ARG A 142 15.38 3.06 12.58
CA ARG A 142 15.69 2.38 11.33
C ARG A 142 16.95 2.90 10.67
N PHE A 143 17.13 4.22 10.60
CA PHE A 143 18.35 4.81 10.03
C PHE A 143 19.58 4.48 10.87
N SER A 144 19.51 4.73 12.18
CA SER A 144 20.59 4.45 13.12
C SER A 144 20.96 2.96 13.12
N SER A 145 19.99 2.06 13.04
CA SER A 145 20.20 0.60 12.95
C SER A 145 20.99 0.20 11.69
N LYS A 146 20.76 0.85 10.55
CA LYS A 146 21.55 0.60 9.33
C LYS A 146 23.00 1.06 9.48
N VAL A 147 23.23 2.22 10.10
CA VAL A 147 24.58 2.71 10.39
C VAL A 147 25.31 1.75 11.32
N VAL A 148 24.64 1.27 12.38
CA VAL A 148 25.18 0.27 13.30
C VAL A 148 25.48 -1.05 12.58
N GLY A 149 24.58 -1.55 11.72
CA GLY A 149 24.88 -2.70 10.86
C GLY A 149 26.16 -2.51 10.02
N GLY A 150 26.42 -1.29 9.55
CA GLY A 150 27.66 -0.93 8.85
C GLY A 150 28.91 -0.96 9.75
N ILE A 151 28.83 -0.40 10.96
CA ILE A 151 29.93 -0.41 11.96
C ILE A 151 30.33 -1.84 12.30
N PHE A 152 29.35 -2.72 12.44
CA PHE A 152 29.55 -4.13 12.77
C PHE A 152 29.58 -5.05 11.53
N SER A 153 29.81 -4.51 10.34
CA SER A 153 29.80 -5.30 9.10
C SER A 153 30.83 -6.43 9.09
N TYR A 154 31.94 -6.30 9.83
CA TYR A 154 32.88 -7.39 10.03
C TYR A 154 32.26 -8.55 10.83
N LEU A 155 31.51 -8.24 11.89
CA LEU A 155 30.78 -9.23 12.68
C LEU A 155 29.70 -9.91 11.84
N ASN A 156 28.93 -9.15 11.05
CA ASN A 156 27.93 -9.69 10.11
C ASN A 156 28.56 -10.68 9.12
N ARG A 157 29.71 -10.32 8.53
CA ARG A 157 30.34 -11.11 7.46
C ARG A 157 31.03 -12.37 7.95
N HIS A 158 31.65 -12.33 9.13
CA HIS A 158 32.55 -13.39 9.58
C HIS A 158 31.95 -14.25 10.69
N TRP A 159 31.36 -13.64 11.73
CA TRP A 159 30.80 -14.38 12.86
C TRP A 159 29.34 -14.77 12.58
N ILE A 160 28.47 -13.80 12.30
CA ILE A 160 27.02 -14.06 12.09
C ILE A 160 26.78 -15.00 10.91
N LYS A 161 27.49 -14.80 9.80
CA LYS A 161 27.37 -15.70 8.65
C LYS A 161 27.74 -17.15 8.99
N ARG A 162 28.78 -17.34 9.81
CA ARG A 162 29.21 -18.68 10.25
C ARG A 162 28.17 -19.33 11.17
N GLU A 163 27.64 -18.57 12.13
CA GLU A 163 26.58 -19.05 13.04
C GLU A 163 25.30 -19.45 12.29
N LEU A 164 24.93 -18.68 11.26
CA LEU A 164 23.81 -19.01 10.36
C LEU A 164 24.09 -20.28 9.55
N ASP A 165 25.33 -20.44 9.03
CA ASP A 165 25.74 -21.64 8.29
C ASP A 165 25.79 -22.89 9.22
N GLU A 166 26.02 -22.70 10.53
CA GLU A 166 26.01 -23.75 11.56
C GLU A 166 24.60 -24.11 12.06
N GLY A 167 23.55 -23.42 11.56
CA GLY A 167 22.15 -23.75 11.80
C GLY A 167 21.55 -23.14 13.07
N ASN A 168 22.17 -22.09 13.61
CA ASN A 168 21.65 -21.41 14.80
C ASN A 168 20.54 -20.41 14.41
N GLU A 169 19.27 -20.82 14.56
CA GLU A 169 18.10 -20.03 14.13
C GLU A 169 17.87 -18.75 14.96
N ASP A 170 18.45 -18.68 16.16
CA ASP A 170 18.26 -17.56 17.11
C ASP A 170 19.19 -16.35 16.84
N ILE A 171 20.10 -16.45 15.86
CA ILE A 171 21.06 -15.41 15.53
C ILE A 171 20.66 -14.73 14.22
N TYR A 172 20.46 -13.43 14.32
CA TYR A 172 20.10 -12.57 13.19
C TYR A 172 21.24 -11.63 12.80
N GLU A 173 21.29 -11.22 11.52
CA GLU A 173 22.06 -10.05 11.11
C GLU A 173 21.69 -8.85 11.98
N ILE A 174 22.64 -8.00 12.35
CA ILE A 174 22.43 -6.91 13.31
C ILE A 174 21.27 -5.98 12.95
N TYR A 175 21.09 -5.69 11.66
CA TYR A 175 19.93 -4.91 11.23
C TYR A 175 18.62 -5.67 11.49
N VAL A 176 18.58 -6.96 11.16
CA VAL A 176 17.42 -7.82 11.41
C VAL A 176 17.14 -7.94 12.91
N LEU A 177 18.18 -8.10 13.74
CA LEU A 177 18.08 -8.10 15.21
C LEU A 177 17.43 -6.81 15.73
N ALA A 178 17.82 -5.66 15.21
CA ALA A 178 17.21 -4.38 15.59
C ALA A 178 15.72 -4.35 15.23
N ILE A 179 15.34 -4.83 14.04
CA ILE A 179 13.95 -4.91 13.59
C ILE A 179 13.12 -5.87 14.46
N VAL A 180 13.67 -7.05 14.79
CA VAL A 180 13.03 -8.02 15.70
C VAL A 180 12.85 -7.42 17.10
N THR A 181 13.87 -6.73 17.61
CA THR A 181 13.80 -6.05 18.92
C THR A 181 12.72 -4.96 18.91
N TRP A 182 12.61 -4.16 17.84
CA TRP A 182 11.52 -3.19 17.71
C TRP A 182 10.13 -3.86 17.68
N LYS A 183 10.00 -4.98 16.95
CA LYS A 183 8.76 -5.75 16.87
C LYS A 183 8.33 -6.23 18.27
N GLU A 184 9.24 -6.85 18.99
CA GLU A 184 8.98 -7.49 20.29
C GLU A 184 8.69 -6.49 21.41
N PHE A 185 9.53 -5.45 21.55
CA PHE A 185 9.51 -4.58 22.73
C PHE A 185 8.68 -3.30 22.57
N LEU A 186 8.34 -2.89 21.34
CA LEU A 186 7.56 -1.66 21.12
C LEU A 186 6.31 -1.92 20.28
N PHE A 187 6.45 -2.53 19.11
CA PHE A 187 5.32 -2.70 18.20
C PHE A 187 4.20 -3.54 18.81
N ILE A 188 4.51 -4.69 19.43
CA ILE A 188 3.50 -5.56 20.04
C ILE A 188 2.66 -4.83 21.09
N HIS A 189 3.23 -3.89 21.83
CA HIS A 189 2.55 -3.15 22.88
C HIS A 189 1.81 -1.91 22.36
N MET A 190 2.32 -1.23 21.33
CA MET A 190 1.74 0.02 20.81
C MET A 190 0.81 -0.17 19.60
N ARG A 191 0.83 -1.34 18.94
CA ARG A 191 0.11 -1.59 17.67
C ARG A 191 -1.38 -1.25 17.72
N ASP A 192 -2.06 -1.53 18.83
CA ASP A 192 -3.52 -1.38 18.92
C ASP A 192 -3.90 0.10 19.03
N SER A 193 -3.12 0.87 19.80
CA SER A 193 -3.26 2.33 19.90
C SER A 193 -2.90 3.01 18.58
N VAL A 194 -1.77 2.64 17.97
CA VAL A 194 -1.31 3.19 16.68
C VAL A 194 -2.31 2.88 15.56
N THR A 195 -2.76 1.63 15.42
CA THR A 195 -3.76 1.25 14.43
C THR A 195 -5.07 2.01 14.65
N SER A 196 -5.53 2.14 15.90
CA SER A 196 -6.75 2.90 16.20
C SER A 196 -6.63 4.38 15.84
N ALA A 197 -5.48 4.99 16.08
CA ALA A 197 -5.22 6.37 15.70
C ALA A 197 -5.19 6.56 14.17
N VAL A 198 -4.58 5.63 13.42
CA VAL A 198 -4.59 5.65 11.95
C VAL A 198 -6.02 5.53 11.40
N LEU A 199 -6.82 4.58 11.89
CA LEU A 199 -8.20 4.41 11.41
C LEU A 199 -9.05 5.65 11.69
N LYS A 200 -8.90 6.27 12.87
CA LYS A 200 -9.57 7.54 13.19
C LYS A 200 -9.14 8.69 12.28
N LEU A 201 -7.85 8.76 11.88
CA LEU A 201 -7.41 9.75 10.91
C LEU A 201 -8.05 9.53 9.53
N ILE A 202 -8.14 8.27 9.08
CA ILE A 202 -8.81 7.93 7.81
C ILE A 202 -10.30 8.29 7.88
N GLU A 203 -10.97 8.02 9.00
CA GLU A 203 -12.38 8.39 9.20
C GLU A 203 -12.58 9.91 9.12
N ARG A 204 -11.70 10.70 9.76
CA ARG A 204 -11.72 12.17 9.67
C ARG A 204 -11.53 12.65 8.23
N GLU A 205 -10.63 12.01 7.47
CA GLU A 205 -10.45 12.31 6.04
C GLU A 205 -11.69 11.98 5.21
N ARG A 206 -12.37 10.86 5.47
CA ARG A 206 -13.64 10.50 4.80
C ARG A 206 -14.77 11.49 5.09
N ASN A 207 -14.71 12.16 6.24
CA ASN A 207 -15.63 13.23 6.62
C ASN A 207 -15.22 14.61 6.06
N GLY A 208 -14.14 14.69 5.30
CA GLY A 208 -13.69 15.90 4.60
C GLY A 208 -12.65 16.75 5.33
N GLU A 209 -12.10 16.26 6.45
CA GLU A 209 -11.00 16.95 7.13
C GLU A 209 -9.66 16.76 6.39
N LYS A 210 -8.81 17.79 6.42
CA LYS A 210 -7.44 17.67 5.91
C LYS A 210 -6.57 16.97 6.94
N ILE A 211 -5.94 15.87 6.55
CA ILE A 211 -5.08 15.07 7.40
C ILE A 211 -3.63 15.04 6.91
N SER A 212 -2.70 14.66 7.79
CA SER A 212 -1.31 14.41 7.43
C SER A 212 -1.14 12.98 6.88
N THR A 213 -1.25 12.83 5.55
CA THR A 213 -1.13 11.52 4.86
C THR A 213 0.24 10.86 5.03
N LYS A 214 1.27 11.66 5.35
CA LYS A 214 2.64 11.18 5.65
C LYS A 214 2.71 10.33 6.92
N LEU A 215 1.87 10.63 7.91
CA LEU A 215 1.84 9.85 9.15
C LEU A 215 1.30 8.45 8.89
N ILE A 216 0.25 8.34 8.07
CA ILE A 216 -0.33 7.05 7.67
C ILE A 216 0.70 6.24 6.89
N SER A 217 1.30 6.82 5.84
CA SER A 217 2.28 6.10 5.02
C SER A 217 3.52 5.67 5.82
N GLY A 218 3.98 6.48 6.77
CA GLY A 218 5.07 6.11 7.68
C GLY A 218 4.75 4.89 8.56
N VAL A 219 3.53 4.84 9.10
CA VAL A 219 3.05 3.68 9.88
C VAL A 219 2.90 2.45 9.00
N ILE A 220 2.28 2.58 7.82
CA ILE A 220 2.12 1.45 6.89
C ILE A 220 3.47 0.88 6.46
N GLN A 221 4.43 1.75 6.13
CA GLN A 221 5.78 1.33 5.78
C GLN A 221 6.46 0.56 6.92
N CYS A 222 6.28 0.99 8.17
CA CYS A 222 6.74 0.26 9.35
C CYS A 222 6.12 -1.14 9.42
N TYR A 223 4.79 -1.26 9.29
CA TYR A 223 4.08 -2.55 9.39
C TYR A 223 4.51 -3.53 8.31
N VAL A 224 4.79 -3.04 7.10
CA VAL A 224 5.30 -3.86 5.99
C VAL A 224 6.75 -4.29 6.25
N GLU A 225 7.62 -3.39 6.71
CA GLU A 225 9.02 -3.73 6.99
C GLU A 225 9.19 -4.71 8.16
N LEU A 226 8.35 -4.61 9.19
CA LEU A 226 8.36 -5.55 10.31
C LEU A 226 7.96 -6.97 9.92
N GLY A 227 7.26 -7.15 8.79
CA GLY A 227 6.91 -8.47 8.27
C GLY A 227 8.04 -9.20 7.55
N VAL A 228 9.17 -8.54 7.25
CA VAL A 228 10.21 -9.07 6.35
C VAL A 228 11.10 -10.16 6.98
N ASN A 229 11.00 -10.44 8.29
CA ASN A 229 12.13 -11.02 9.03
C ASN A 229 11.88 -12.35 9.75
N GLU A 230 11.16 -13.32 9.19
CA GLU A 230 11.14 -14.67 9.80
C GLU A 230 11.84 -15.78 9.01
N SER A 231 12.17 -15.64 7.71
CA SER A 231 12.93 -16.70 7.00
C SER A 231 13.45 -16.37 5.58
N ASP A 232 13.39 -15.13 5.10
CA ASP A 232 13.64 -14.84 3.68
C ASP A 232 15.13 -14.67 3.30
N THR A 233 16.07 -14.84 4.22
CA THR A 233 17.51 -14.83 3.87
C THR A 233 18.00 -16.18 3.34
N THR A 234 17.24 -17.26 3.51
CA THR A 234 17.63 -18.63 3.09
C THR A 234 16.81 -19.20 1.93
N ALA A 235 15.70 -18.58 1.51
CA ALA A 235 14.89 -19.08 0.38
C ALA A 235 15.36 -18.54 -0.99
N GLY A 236 16.65 -18.69 -1.28
CA GLY A 236 17.21 -18.43 -2.62
C GLY A 236 16.91 -19.53 -3.63
N GLN A 237 16.49 -20.73 -3.22
CA GLN A 237 16.26 -21.86 -4.12
C GLN A 237 15.14 -22.80 -3.62
N ALA A 238 14.30 -23.23 -4.56
CA ALA A 238 13.33 -24.33 -4.53
C ALA A 238 11.95 -24.12 -3.85
N SER A 239 10.93 -23.81 -4.65
CA SER A 239 9.98 -24.83 -5.12
C SER A 239 8.85 -24.19 -5.95
N SER A 240 8.68 -24.73 -7.15
CA SER A 240 7.62 -24.45 -8.10
C SER A 240 6.49 -25.43 -7.85
N SER A 241 5.45 -25.02 -7.12
CA SER A 241 4.06 -25.51 -7.21
C SER A 241 3.33 -25.26 -5.88
N ALA A 242 2.85 -24.03 -5.69
CA ALA A 242 1.73 -23.70 -4.79
C ALA A 242 1.28 -22.26 -5.10
N ASN A 243 -0.02 -22.02 -4.94
CA ASN A 243 -0.77 -20.87 -5.44
C ASN A 243 -0.12 -19.48 -5.20
N HIS A 244 -0.24 -18.63 -6.23
CA HIS A 244 0.43 -17.33 -6.40
C HIS A 244 0.07 -16.22 -5.39
N ALA A 245 -0.78 -16.50 -4.39
CA ALA A 245 -1.32 -15.50 -3.46
C ALA A 245 -0.70 -15.53 -2.04
N ASP A 246 0.10 -16.55 -1.70
CA ASP A 246 0.67 -16.72 -0.35
C ASP A 246 2.17 -16.36 -0.25
N ARG A 247 2.70 -15.68 -1.27
CA ARG A 247 4.15 -15.51 -1.49
C ARG A 247 4.73 -14.15 -1.05
N LEU A 248 4.15 -13.50 -0.05
CA LEU A 248 4.82 -12.39 0.65
C LEU A 248 4.77 -12.59 2.17
N PRO A 249 5.75 -13.32 2.76
CA PRO A 249 5.98 -13.34 4.20
C PRO A 249 6.02 -11.92 4.79
N LYS A 250 6.52 -10.97 3.99
CA LYS A 250 6.66 -9.53 4.23
C LYS A 250 5.37 -8.81 4.62
N LEU A 251 4.19 -9.33 4.26
CA LEU A 251 2.92 -8.62 4.50
C LEU A 251 2.15 -9.15 5.70
N ARG A 252 2.59 -10.20 6.40
CA ARG A 252 1.82 -10.79 7.50
C ARG A 252 1.45 -9.79 8.59
N VAL A 253 2.43 -9.04 9.08
CA VAL A 253 2.23 -8.01 10.12
C VAL A 253 1.23 -6.94 9.65
N TYR A 254 1.38 -6.47 8.41
CA TYR A 254 0.44 -5.53 7.81
C TYR A 254 -0.99 -6.10 7.71
N ARG A 255 -1.13 -7.33 7.21
CA ARG A 255 -2.43 -7.96 6.98
C ARG A 255 -3.17 -8.26 8.29
N ASP A 256 -2.45 -8.78 9.28
CA ASP A 256 -3.04 -9.23 10.54
C ASP A 256 -3.41 -8.07 11.47
N TYR A 257 -2.55 -7.05 11.57
CA TYR A 257 -2.74 -5.98 12.54
C TYR A 257 -3.37 -4.72 11.95
N PHE A 258 -3.28 -4.51 10.63
CA PHE A 258 -3.88 -3.34 9.97
C PHE A 258 -5.00 -3.72 8.99
N GLU A 259 -4.70 -4.46 7.91
CA GLU A 259 -5.62 -4.68 6.77
C GLU A 259 -6.97 -5.25 7.23
N LYS A 260 -6.97 -6.31 8.04
CA LYS A 260 -8.20 -6.93 8.55
C LYS A 260 -9.08 -5.93 9.30
N ARG A 261 -8.49 -5.11 10.17
CA ARG A 261 -9.23 -4.15 10.97
C ARG A 261 -9.70 -2.97 10.12
N PHE A 262 -8.86 -2.49 9.21
CA PHE A 262 -9.21 -1.44 8.25
C PHE A 262 -10.39 -1.83 7.38
N ILE A 263 -10.41 -3.06 6.83
CA ILE A 263 -11.51 -3.54 6.00
C ILE A 263 -12.81 -3.66 6.80
N ALA A 264 -12.75 -4.18 8.03
CA ALA A 264 -13.92 -4.31 8.89
C ALA A 264 -14.52 -2.94 9.29
N ASP A 265 -13.67 -2.00 9.66
CA ASP A 265 -14.06 -0.63 10.00
C ASP A 265 -14.65 0.10 8.78
N THR A 266 -14.06 -0.11 7.60
CA THR A 266 -14.55 0.43 6.33
C THR A 266 -15.91 -0.14 5.93
N GLU A 267 -16.11 -1.46 6.07
CA GLU A 267 -17.42 -2.08 5.85
C GLU A 267 -18.48 -1.47 6.79
N SER A 268 -18.15 -1.30 8.07
CA SER A 268 -19.07 -0.69 9.04
C SER A 268 -19.39 0.77 8.73
N TYR A 269 -18.38 1.58 8.39
CA TYR A 269 -18.54 2.99 8.06
C TYR A 269 -19.47 3.18 6.85
N PHE A 270 -19.19 2.49 5.74
CA PHE A 270 -20.01 2.63 4.54
C PHE A 270 -21.38 1.97 4.66
N ALA A 271 -21.55 0.94 5.48
CA ALA A 271 -22.87 0.38 5.78
C ALA A 271 -23.75 1.40 6.51
N ASN A 272 -23.20 2.09 7.51
CA ASN A 272 -23.90 3.13 8.25
C ASN A 272 -24.21 4.34 7.37
N GLU A 273 -23.22 4.83 6.62
CA GLU A 273 -23.40 5.95 5.69
C GLU A 273 -24.46 5.63 4.62
N ALA A 274 -24.44 4.41 4.07
CA ALA A 274 -25.44 4.00 3.08
C ALA A 274 -26.85 3.99 3.67
N ALA A 275 -27.04 3.41 4.86
CA ALA A 275 -28.34 3.37 5.51
C ALA A 275 -28.89 4.76 5.81
N GLU A 276 -28.06 5.66 6.35
CA GLU A 276 -28.45 7.04 6.64
C GLU A 276 -28.76 7.83 5.36
N PHE A 277 -27.92 7.67 4.32
CA PHE A 277 -28.11 8.41 3.07
C PHE A 277 -29.36 7.96 2.31
N ILE A 278 -29.63 6.65 2.27
CA ILE A 278 -30.83 6.09 1.63
C ILE A 278 -32.10 6.53 2.36
N ALA A 279 -32.06 6.69 3.69
CA ALA A 279 -33.21 7.17 4.45
C ALA A 279 -33.56 8.64 4.16
N ALA A 280 -32.56 9.46 3.83
CA ALA A 280 -32.74 10.90 3.59
C ALA A 280 -32.88 11.29 2.10
N ASN A 281 -32.39 10.46 1.18
CA ASN A 281 -32.26 10.82 -0.24
C ASN A 281 -32.83 9.77 -1.18
N SER A 282 -33.11 10.17 -2.42
CA SER A 282 -33.51 9.25 -3.47
C SER A 282 -32.40 8.26 -3.83
N VAL A 283 -32.80 7.08 -4.31
CA VAL A 283 -31.89 6.01 -4.72
C VAL A 283 -30.94 6.45 -5.83
N THR A 284 -31.32 7.41 -6.66
CA THR A 284 -30.41 7.88 -7.71
C THR A 284 -29.30 8.79 -7.21
N GLU A 285 -29.60 9.66 -6.25
CA GLU A 285 -28.56 10.44 -5.58
C GLU A 285 -27.60 9.50 -4.84
N TYR A 286 -28.12 8.40 -4.30
CA TYR A 286 -27.28 7.36 -3.72
C TYR A 286 -26.36 6.71 -4.76
N MET A 287 -26.85 6.35 -5.94
CA MET A 287 -26.00 5.78 -7.02
C MET A 287 -24.86 6.72 -7.44
N LYS A 288 -25.14 8.02 -7.59
CA LYS A 288 -24.08 9.02 -7.89
C LYS A 288 -23.07 9.11 -6.76
N LYS A 289 -23.55 9.11 -5.51
CA LYS A 289 -22.68 9.16 -4.33
C LYS A 289 -21.80 7.92 -4.23
N VAL A 290 -22.32 6.73 -4.53
CA VAL A 290 -21.55 5.48 -4.55
C VAL A 290 -20.41 5.57 -5.57
N GLU A 291 -20.66 6.05 -6.79
CA GLU A 291 -19.62 6.22 -7.80
C GLU A 291 -18.50 7.15 -7.34
N ILE A 292 -18.86 8.29 -6.73
CA ILE A 292 -17.90 9.24 -6.15
C ILE A 292 -17.09 8.57 -5.04
N ARG A 293 -17.75 7.89 -4.09
CA ARG A 293 -17.08 7.24 -2.95
C ARG A 293 -16.14 6.12 -3.38
N LEU A 294 -16.52 5.32 -4.38
CA LEU A 294 -15.64 4.29 -4.94
C LEU A 294 -14.37 4.89 -5.55
N LYS A 295 -14.50 6.02 -6.25
CA LYS A 295 -13.37 6.73 -6.83
C LYS A 295 -12.46 7.31 -5.75
N GLU A 296 -13.03 8.02 -4.78
CA GLU A 296 -12.25 8.59 -3.67
C GLU A 296 -11.50 7.51 -2.88
N GLU A 297 -12.15 6.39 -2.58
CA GLU A 297 -11.54 5.33 -1.77
C GLU A 297 -10.42 4.60 -2.53
N LYS A 298 -10.55 4.47 -3.86
CA LYS A 298 -9.45 4.02 -4.71
C LYS A 298 -8.26 4.98 -4.66
N GLU A 299 -8.50 6.29 -4.83
CA GLU A 299 -7.45 7.32 -4.76
C GLU A 299 -6.77 7.36 -3.38
N ARG A 300 -7.51 7.18 -2.28
CA ARG A 300 -6.96 7.06 -0.92
C ARG A 300 -6.05 5.84 -0.79
N CYS A 301 -6.48 4.69 -1.31
CA CYS A 301 -5.69 3.47 -1.28
C CYS A 301 -4.38 3.62 -2.07
N ASP A 302 -4.42 4.26 -3.24
CA ASP A 302 -3.23 4.56 -4.06
C ASP A 302 -2.25 5.52 -3.36
N LEU A 303 -2.73 6.39 -2.47
CA LEU A 303 -1.91 7.44 -1.86
C LEU A 303 -1.05 6.94 -0.70
N TYR A 304 -1.58 6.07 0.18
CA TYR A 304 -0.90 5.70 1.42
C TYR A 304 -1.05 4.24 1.87
N LEU A 305 -1.85 3.41 1.18
CA LEU A 305 -1.99 1.99 1.51
C LEU A 305 -1.12 1.10 0.61
N HIS A 306 -0.94 -0.16 1.01
CA HIS A 306 -0.24 -1.14 0.21
C HIS A 306 -1.13 -1.66 -0.94
N GLU A 307 -0.55 -1.93 -2.11
CA GLU A 307 -1.26 -2.38 -3.32
C GLU A 307 -2.10 -3.65 -3.10
N SER A 308 -1.69 -4.53 -2.19
CA SER A 308 -2.43 -5.75 -1.85
C SER A 308 -3.84 -5.49 -1.32
N THR A 309 -4.06 -4.34 -0.72
CA THR A 309 -5.34 -3.97 -0.09
C THR A 309 -6.38 -3.53 -1.12
N GLN A 310 -5.95 -3.12 -2.32
CA GLN A 310 -6.83 -2.53 -3.33
C GLN A 310 -7.95 -3.47 -3.75
N ASP A 311 -7.62 -4.70 -4.14
CA ASP A 311 -8.61 -5.67 -4.62
C ASP A 311 -9.58 -6.08 -3.52
N LEU A 312 -9.10 -6.21 -2.28
CA LEU A 312 -9.91 -6.59 -1.13
C LEU A 312 -10.86 -5.46 -0.73
N LEU A 313 -10.36 -4.23 -0.73
CA LEU A 313 -11.13 -3.02 -0.44
C LEU A 313 -12.21 -2.81 -1.50
N ALA A 314 -11.86 -2.88 -2.79
CA ALA A 314 -12.81 -2.73 -3.89
C ALA A 314 -13.98 -3.74 -3.77
N LYS A 315 -13.67 -5.03 -3.56
CA LYS A 315 -14.70 -6.06 -3.35
C LYS A 315 -15.57 -5.79 -2.13
N THR A 316 -14.99 -5.27 -1.05
CA THR A 316 -15.73 -4.95 0.17
C THR A 316 -16.69 -3.79 -0.06
N LEU A 317 -16.23 -2.72 -0.73
CA LEU A 317 -17.08 -1.57 -1.06
C LEU A 317 -18.20 -1.96 -2.03
N GLU A 318 -17.91 -2.73 -3.08
CA GLU A 318 -18.91 -3.25 -4.01
C GLU A 318 -19.97 -4.11 -3.29
N LYS A 319 -19.52 -4.95 -2.34
CA LYS A 319 -20.44 -5.74 -1.53
C LYS A 319 -21.37 -4.86 -0.69
N VAL A 320 -20.81 -3.85 -0.02
CA VAL A 320 -21.52 -3.03 0.99
C VAL A 320 -22.40 -1.94 0.39
N LEU A 321 -21.98 -1.36 -0.73
CA LEU A 321 -22.66 -0.23 -1.38
C LEU A 321 -23.54 -0.63 -2.57
N ILE A 322 -23.27 -1.78 -3.21
CA ILE A 322 -24.00 -2.22 -4.40
C ILE A 322 -24.74 -3.52 -4.13
N THR A 323 -24.03 -4.56 -3.70
CA THR A 323 -24.60 -5.91 -3.61
C THR A 323 -25.69 -6.00 -2.54
N LYS A 324 -25.48 -5.38 -1.36
CA LYS A 324 -26.48 -5.36 -0.29
C LYS A 324 -27.74 -4.53 -0.64
N GLN A 325 -27.64 -3.60 -1.59
CA GLN A 325 -28.72 -2.68 -1.98
C GLN A 325 -29.34 -3.05 -3.32
N LEU A 326 -29.01 -4.22 -3.88
CA LEU A 326 -29.46 -4.62 -5.21
C LEU A 326 -30.99 -4.71 -5.31
N ASP A 327 -31.65 -5.24 -4.29
CA ASP A 327 -33.11 -5.35 -4.25
C ASP A 327 -33.78 -3.97 -4.26
N LEU A 328 -33.19 -3.01 -3.53
CA LEU A 328 -33.65 -1.62 -3.52
C LEU A 328 -33.48 -0.97 -4.90
N PHE A 329 -32.39 -1.25 -5.61
CA PHE A 329 -32.23 -0.78 -6.99
C PHE A 329 -33.28 -1.39 -7.92
N GLN A 330 -33.50 -2.70 -7.85
CA GLN A 330 -34.46 -3.39 -8.71
C GLN A 330 -35.88 -2.85 -8.51
N ASN A 331 -36.30 -2.62 -7.27
CA ASN A 331 -37.61 -2.08 -6.95
C ASN A 331 -37.80 -0.66 -7.50
N GLU A 332 -36.80 0.22 -7.33
CA GLU A 332 -36.86 1.57 -7.89
C GLU A 332 -36.86 1.59 -9.41
N PHE A 333 -36.08 0.73 -10.07
CA PHE A 333 -36.14 0.58 -11.53
C PHE A 333 -37.51 0.08 -11.98
N GLY A 334 -38.13 -0.84 -11.23
CA GLY A 334 -39.50 -1.29 -11.46
C GLY A 334 -40.49 -0.12 -11.44
N ASN A 335 -40.47 0.66 -10.35
CA ASN A 335 -41.34 1.84 -10.18
C ASN A 335 -41.13 2.87 -11.31
N LEU A 336 -39.88 3.13 -11.68
CA LEU A 336 -39.54 4.04 -12.78
C LEU A 336 -40.05 3.53 -14.14
N LEU A 337 -39.99 2.22 -14.39
CA LEU A 337 -40.48 1.61 -15.62
C LEU A 337 -42.01 1.60 -15.68
N GLU A 338 -42.69 1.29 -14.57
CA GLU A 338 -44.15 1.32 -14.47
C GLU A 338 -44.70 2.74 -14.69
N SER A 339 -44.13 3.73 -14.01
CA SER A 339 -44.49 5.14 -14.24
C SER A 339 -44.33 5.56 -15.71
N ASN A 340 -43.35 4.99 -16.42
CA ASN A 340 -43.13 5.26 -17.84
C ASN A 340 -44.14 4.59 -18.76
N LYS A 341 -44.56 3.36 -18.44
CA LYS A 341 -45.63 2.66 -19.16
C LYS A 341 -46.93 3.44 -19.08
N ASP A 342 -47.29 3.92 -17.89
CA ASP A 342 -48.50 4.72 -17.66
C ASP A 342 -48.54 5.99 -18.52
N ILE A 343 -47.43 6.73 -18.61
CA ILE A 343 -47.33 7.95 -19.44
C ILE A 343 -47.51 7.60 -20.92
N THR A 344 -46.90 6.50 -21.37
CA THR A 344 -46.99 6.04 -22.77
C THR A 344 -48.44 5.67 -23.12
N GLU A 345 -49.12 4.95 -22.23
CA GLU A 345 -50.54 4.58 -22.43
C GLU A 345 -51.46 5.81 -22.43
N ARG A 346 -51.28 6.74 -21.48
CA ARG A 346 -52.05 8.00 -21.45
C ARG A 346 -51.83 8.83 -22.72
N TYR A 347 -50.62 8.84 -23.26
CA TYR A 347 -50.34 9.53 -24.53
C TYR A 347 -51.02 8.84 -25.71
N LYS A 348 -51.00 7.50 -25.78
CA LYS A 348 -51.74 6.74 -26.81
C LYS A 348 -53.25 7.01 -26.75
N GLN A 349 -53.83 7.06 -25.55
CA GLN A 349 -55.24 7.44 -25.35
C GLN A 349 -55.50 8.89 -25.80
N HIS A 350 -54.58 9.82 -25.52
CA HIS A 350 -54.70 11.21 -25.98
C HIS A 350 -54.72 11.31 -27.50
N LEU A 351 -53.85 10.58 -28.20
CA LEU A 351 -53.82 10.52 -29.66
C LEU A 351 -55.12 9.95 -30.24
N ALA A 352 -55.64 8.88 -29.64
CA ALA A 352 -56.92 8.29 -30.02
C ALA A 352 -58.09 9.27 -29.83
N SER A 353 -58.15 9.97 -28.69
CA SER A 353 -59.22 10.94 -28.39
C SER A 353 -59.27 12.14 -29.36
N LYS A 354 -58.10 12.56 -29.87
CA LYS A 354 -57.98 13.66 -30.84
C LYS A 354 -57.99 13.19 -32.29
N ASN A 355 -58.15 11.89 -32.52
CA ASN A 355 -58.11 11.24 -33.84
C ASN A 355 -56.85 11.63 -34.65
N MET A 356 -55.71 11.76 -33.97
CA MET A 356 -54.44 12.16 -34.58
C MET A 356 -53.66 10.93 -35.03
N ASN A 357 -53.56 10.73 -36.35
CA ASN A 357 -52.66 9.71 -36.91
C ASN A 357 -51.31 10.35 -37.27
N LEU A 358 -50.27 10.01 -36.53
CA LEU A 358 -48.90 10.51 -36.75
C LEU A 358 -48.11 9.65 -37.75
N GLY A 359 -48.66 8.52 -38.21
CA GLY A 359 -48.03 7.65 -39.21
C GLY A 359 -46.80 6.87 -38.72
N LEU A 360 -46.51 6.90 -37.41
CA LEU A 360 -45.40 6.22 -36.77
C LEU A 360 -45.89 5.55 -35.47
N ASP A 361 -45.46 4.32 -35.22
CA ASP A 361 -45.58 3.73 -33.89
C ASP A 361 -44.50 4.32 -32.98
N PHE A 362 -44.94 4.90 -31.87
CA PHE A 362 -44.13 5.80 -31.07
C PHE A 362 -44.29 5.47 -29.59
N SER A 363 -43.17 5.13 -28.96
CA SER A 363 -43.05 4.85 -27.53
C SER A 363 -42.09 5.84 -26.91
N ILE A 364 -42.41 6.34 -25.72
CA ILE A 364 -41.60 7.33 -25.02
C ILE A 364 -41.19 6.81 -23.66
N MET A 365 -39.99 7.18 -23.26
CA MET A 365 -39.53 7.04 -21.88
C MET A 365 -39.17 8.43 -21.37
N VAL A 366 -39.94 8.92 -20.40
CA VAL A 366 -39.67 10.16 -19.67
C VAL A 366 -38.76 9.83 -18.49
N LEU A 367 -37.61 10.48 -18.46
CA LEU A 367 -36.58 10.29 -17.46
C LEU A 367 -36.44 11.57 -16.63
N GLY A 368 -36.34 11.44 -15.30
CA GLY A 368 -36.01 12.57 -14.44
C GLY A 368 -34.59 13.06 -14.74
N SER A 369 -34.37 14.36 -14.94
CA SER A 369 -33.05 14.87 -15.34
C SER A 369 -31.96 14.69 -14.29
N GLY A 370 -32.33 14.39 -13.04
CA GLY A 370 -31.40 14.04 -11.96
C GLY A 370 -31.17 12.53 -11.80
N VAL A 371 -31.92 11.68 -12.51
CA VAL A 371 -31.93 10.23 -12.29
C VAL A 371 -30.91 9.50 -13.19
N TRP A 372 -30.37 10.17 -14.22
CA TRP A 372 -29.57 9.46 -15.23
C TRP A 372 -28.36 10.26 -15.68
N PRO A 373 -27.16 9.63 -15.78
CA PRO A 373 -25.91 10.30 -16.12
C PRO A 373 -25.76 10.47 -17.65
N PHE A 374 -26.76 11.05 -18.32
CA PHE A 374 -26.67 11.28 -19.76
C PHE A 374 -25.93 12.58 -20.07
N SER A 375 -24.95 12.50 -20.97
CA SER A 375 -24.31 13.67 -21.56
C SER A 375 -25.24 14.37 -22.55
N GLN A 376 -24.98 15.67 -22.81
CA GLN A 376 -25.74 16.45 -23.79
C GLN A 376 -25.72 15.75 -25.15
N SER A 377 -26.90 15.57 -25.76
CA SER A 377 -26.99 14.95 -27.08
C SER A 377 -26.39 15.85 -28.16
N PRO A 378 -25.66 15.30 -29.15
CA PRO A 378 -25.25 16.04 -30.33
C PRO A 378 -26.45 16.66 -31.07
N ILE A 379 -26.21 17.75 -31.80
CA ILE A 379 -27.23 18.36 -32.66
C ILE A 379 -27.42 17.45 -33.88
N PHE A 380 -28.66 17.03 -34.13
CA PHE A 380 -29.05 16.23 -35.28
C PHE A 380 -30.16 16.92 -36.07
N ASP A 381 -30.13 16.81 -37.40
CA ASP A 381 -31.26 17.20 -38.24
C ASP A 381 -32.41 16.20 -38.08
N ILE A 382 -33.55 16.68 -37.58
CA ILE A 382 -34.72 15.84 -37.27
C ILE A 382 -35.69 15.85 -38.46
N PRO A 383 -36.09 14.67 -38.99
CA PRO A 383 -37.12 14.57 -40.02
C PRO A 383 -38.46 15.14 -39.55
N VAL A 384 -39.19 15.77 -40.47
CA VAL A 384 -40.46 16.47 -40.20
C VAL A 384 -41.50 15.59 -39.51
N GLN A 385 -41.57 14.30 -39.85
CA GLN A 385 -42.49 13.34 -39.21
C GLN A 385 -42.19 13.14 -37.72
N LEU A 386 -40.91 13.09 -37.34
CA LEU A 386 -40.50 12.97 -35.94
C LEU A 386 -40.65 14.29 -35.20
N THR A 387 -40.37 15.42 -35.86
CA THR A 387 -40.63 16.75 -35.29
C THR A 387 -42.10 16.89 -34.88
N LYS A 388 -43.04 16.47 -35.73
CA LYS A 388 -44.47 16.47 -35.41
C LYS A 388 -44.81 15.60 -34.19
N CYS A 389 -44.19 14.41 -34.08
CA CYS A 389 -44.40 13.53 -32.93
C CYS A 389 -43.87 14.15 -31.63
N MET A 390 -42.66 14.73 -31.69
CA MET A 390 -42.04 15.40 -30.55
C MET A 390 -42.83 16.61 -30.07
N GLU A 391 -43.29 17.46 -30.99
CA GLU A 391 -44.12 18.63 -30.68
C GLU A 391 -45.47 18.22 -30.07
N SER A 392 -46.12 17.20 -30.65
CA SER A 392 -47.37 16.65 -30.13
C SER A 392 -47.20 16.15 -28.69
N PHE A 393 -46.13 15.40 -28.42
CA PHE A 393 -45.85 14.93 -27.06
C PHE A 393 -45.48 16.06 -26.10
N ASN A 394 -44.66 17.03 -26.53
CA ASN A 394 -44.32 18.19 -25.72
C ASN A 394 -45.58 18.95 -25.27
N LYS A 395 -46.55 19.13 -26.18
CA LYS A 395 -47.83 19.78 -25.88
C LYS A 395 -48.65 18.96 -24.88
N PHE A 396 -48.75 17.65 -25.08
CA PHE A 396 -49.41 16.75 -24.13
C PHE A 396 -48.77 16.81 -22.74
N TYR A 397 -47.44 16.71 -22.66
CA TYR A 397 -46.72 16.69 -21.39
C TYR A 397 -46.85 18.02 -20.64
N GLN A 398 -46.79 19.16 -21.35
CA GLN A 398 -47.03 20.48 -20.76
C GLN A 398 -48.45 20.66 -20.21
N THR A 399 -49.47 20.01 -20.82
CA THR A 399 -50.84 20.06 -20.29
C THR A 399 -50.99 19.27 -18.98
N GLN A 400 -50.21 18.21 -18.77
CA GLN A 400 -50.24 17.42 -17.53
C GLN A 400 -49.26 17.92 -16.46
N HIS A 401 -48.15 18.53 -16.86
CA HIS A 401 -47.09 18.98 -15.98
C HIS A 401 -46.69 20.42 -16.27
N THR A 402 -47.35 21.36 -15.59
CA THR A 402 -47.03 22.78 -15.64
C THR A 402 -45.64 23.03 -15.01
N GLY A 403 -44.81 23.83 -15.69
CA GLY A 403 -43.48 24.22 -15.21
C GLY A 403 -42.34 23.22 -15.48
N ARG A 404 -42.61 22.06 -16.11
CA ARG A 404 -41.54 21.12 -16.53
C ARG A 404 -41.17 21.30 -18.00
N LYS A 405 -39.86 21.34 -18.30
CA LYS A 405 -39.34 21.38 -19.68
C LYS A 405 -38.72 20.02 -20.03
N LEU A 406 -39.09 19.49 -21.19
CA LEU A 406 -38.51 18.25 -21.71
C LEU A 406 -37.25 18.55 -22.52
N THR A 407 -36.25 17.68 -22.37
CA THR A 407 -35.03 17.65 -23.18
C THR A 407 -34.94 16.29 -23.85
N TRP A 408 -34.87 16.27 -25.18
CA TRP A 408 -34.85 15.03 -25.96
C TRP A 408 -33.44 14.47 -26.08
N LEU A 409 -33.25 13.21 -25.63
CA LEU A 409 -31.96 12.51 -25.71
C LEU A 409 -31.87 11.68 -27.00
N LEU A 410 -31.78 12.37 -28.14
CA LEU A 410 -31.80 11.76 -29.47
C LEU A 410 -30.73 10.68 -29.67
N ALA A 411 -29.56 10.83 -29.06
CA ALA A 411 -28.49 9.84 -29.17
C ALA A 411 -28.87 8.45 -28.60
N GLN A 412 -29.80 8.41 -27.65
CA GLN A 412 -30.27 7.18 -26.99
C GLN A 412 -31.54 6.61 -27.64
N CYS A 413 -32.13 7.31 -28.62
CA CYS A 413 -33.31 6.83 -29.33
C CYS A 413 -32.96 5.69 -30.30
N ARG A 414 -33.87 4.73 -30.42
CA ARG A 414 -33.84 3.63 -31.40
C ARG A 414 -35.10 3.69 -32.25
N GLY A 415 -35.00 3.24 -33.50
CA GLY A 415 -36.13 3.12 -34.40
C GLY A 415 -36.02 1.89 -35.28
N GLU A 416 -37.14 1.49 -35.86
CA GLU A 416 -37.22 0.41 -36.84
C GLU A 416 -37.43 0.98 -38.25
N LEU A 417 -36.59 0.57 -39.18
CA LEU A 417 -36.71 0.93 -40.60
C LEU A 417 -37.11 -0.30 -41.39
N SER A 418 -38.23 -0.24 -42.12
CA SER A 418 -38.60 -1.28 -43.08
C SER A 418 -38.18 -0.88 -44.49
N ALA A 419 -37.29 -1.66 -45.10
CA ALA A 419 -36.87 -1.47 -46.48
C ALA A 419 -37.73 -2.32 -47.42
N HIS A 420 -38.41 -1.65 -48.36
CA HIS A 420 -39.30 -2.27 -49.35
C HIS A 420 -38.68 -2.37 -50.75
N GLY A 421 -37.42 -1.96 -50.91
CA GLY A 421 -36.70 -1.95 -52.19
C GLY A 421 -36.01 -3.27 -52.57
N PHE A 422 -36.25 -4.36 -51.83
CA PHE A 422 -35.68 -5.68 -52.09
C PHE A 422 -36.80 -6.71 -52.33
N GLN A 423 -36.46 -7.85 -52.93
CA GLN A 423 -37.42 -8.95 -53.17
C GLN A 423 -38.09 -9.46 -51.88
N ARG A 424 -37.50 -9.22 -50.71
CA ARG A 424 -38.08 -9.48 -49.39
C ARG A 424 -38.08 -8.20 -48.57
N LYS A 425 -39.12 -8.02 -47.74
CA LYS A 425 -39.17 -6.95 -46.75
C LYS A 425 -38.10 -7.21 -45.69
N TYR A 426 -37.22 -6.25 -45.47
CA TYR A 426 -36.24 -6.28 -44.38
C TYR A 426 -36.57 -5.19 -43.36
N THR A 427 -36.53 -5.53 -42.08
CA THR A 427 -36.72 -4.58 -40.98
C THR A 427 -35.43 -4.49 -40.18
N PHE A 428 -34.91 -3.27 -40.01
CA PHE A 428 -33.67 -3.00 -39.32
C PHE A 428 -33.94 -2.19 -38.06
N THR A 429 -33.46 -2.65 -36.90
CA THR A 429 -33.41 -1.85 -35.68
C THR A 429 -32.13 -1.03 -35.67
N ILE A 430 -32.25 0.29 -35.74
CA ILE A 430 -31.11 1.20 -35.83
C ILE A 430 -31.17 2.30 -34.78
N SER A 431 -30.01 2.71 -34.27
CA SER A 431 -29.92 3.91 -33.42
C SER A 431 -30.15 5.16 -34.25
N TRP A 432 -30.63 6.22 -33.60
CA TRP A 432 -30.89 7.50 -34.26
C TRP A 432 -29.68 8.05 -35.03
N VAL A 433 -28.49 7.92 -34.44
CA VAL A 433 -27.22 8.34 -35.06
C VAL A 433 -26.98 7.62 -36.39
N LYS A 434 -27.30 6.32 -36.47
CA LYS A 434 -27.19 5.53 -37.70
C LYS A 434 -28.29 5.89 -38.71
N PHE A 435 -29.50 6.17 -38.22
CA PHE A 435 -30.63 6.61 -39.05
C PHE A 435 -30.32 7.90 -39.81
N VAL A 436 -29.85 8.95 -39.12
CA VAL A 436 -29.52 10.25 -39.74
C VAL A 436 -28.43 10.11 -40.80
N ARG A 437 -27.41 9.27 -40.56
CA ARG A 437 -26.38 8.96 -41.56
C ARG A 437 -26.97 8.25 -42.78
N PHE A 438 -27.85 7.28 -42.56
CA PHE A 438 -28.47 6.51 -43.63
C PHE A 438 -29.36 7.39 -44.52
N THR A 439 -30.16 8.28 -43.94
CA THR A 439 -31.03 9.21 -44.69
C THR A 439 -30.23 10.26 -45.48
N ASN A 440 -29.12 10.73 -44.93
CA ASN A 440 -28.25 11.68 -45.64
C ASN A 440 -27.49 11.00 -46.80
N CYS A 441 -27.03 9.76 -46.64
CA CYS A 441 -26.46 8.98 -47.74
C CYS A 441 -27.49 8.62 -48.82
N ALA A 442 -28.72 8.27 -48.44
CA ALA A 442 -29.78 7.95 -49.41
C ALA A 442 -30.20 9.17 -50.26
N LYS A 443 -30.19 10.39 -49.69
CA LYS A 443 -30.40 11.63 -50.45
C LYS A 443 -29.28 11.90 -51.47
N LEU A 444 -28.04 11.52 -51.16
CA LEU A 444 -26.88 11.71 -52.05
C LEU A 444 -26.85 10.72 -53.23
N SER A 445 -27.48 9.56 -53.12
CA SER A 445 -27.56 8.57 -54.22
C SER A 445 -28.76 8.75 -55.16
N CYS A 446 -29.64 9.71 -54.90
CA CYS A 446 -30.82 10.02 -55.73
C CYS A 446 -30.71 11.36 -56.50
N CYS A 447 -29.52 11.95 -56.60
CA CYS A 447 -29.24 13.09 -57.46
C CYS A 447 -28.44 12.68 -58.70
#